data_AF-A0A8X6RWC9-F1
#
_entry.id   AF-A0A8X6RWC9-F1
#
_cell.length_a   1.000
_cell.length_b   1.000
_cell.length_c   1.000
_cell.angle_alpha   90.00
_cell.angle_beta   90.00
_cell.angle_gamma   90.00
#
_symmetry.space_group_name_H-M   'P 1'
#
loop_
_entity.id
_entity.type
_entity.pdbx_description
1 polymer ?
#
loop_
_entity_poly.entity_id
_entity_poly.type
_entity_poly.pdbx_seq_one_letter_code
_entity_poly.pdbx_strand_id
1 'polypeptide(L)'
;MESDKQHFRHILLFYYRKGKNAVQARKKLTDVYGEGRPVEADKDAIKALVDANRQITTHEIGLRLNVSNSTVYDHLKGLGLSSKLDVWVPHVLAENRFSNITKIICF
;
A
#
# COMPACT_ATOMS: atom_id res chain seq x y z
N MET A 1 9.64 -20.19 -15.10
CA MET A 1 8.37 -20.15 -14.32
C MET A 1 8.09 -21.41 -13.51
N GLU A 2 8.66 -22.59 -13.81
CA GLU A 2 8.60 -23.77 -12.93
C GLU A 2 9.73 -23.79 -11.89
N SER A 3 10.89 -23.21 -12.23
CA SER A 3 12.08 -23.06 -11.37
C SER A 3 11.79 -22.30 -10.08
N ASP A 4 11.00 -21.23 -10.17
CA ASP A 4 10.80 -20.29 -9.07
C ASP A 4 9.94 -20.93 -7.99
N LYS A 5 8.94 -21.73 -8.39
CA LYS A 5 8.08 -22.50 -7.48
C LYS A 5 8.85 -23.59 -6.75
N GLN A 6 9.75 -24.29 -7.46
CA GLN A 6 10.62 -25.31 -6.85
C GLN A 6 11.64 -24.67 -5.89
N HIS A 7 12.17 -23.49 -6.24
CA HIS A 7 13.08 -22.72 -5.41
C HIS A 7 12.44 -22.31 -4.09
N PHE A 8 11.20 -21.78 -4.10
CA PHE A 8 10.48 -21.46 -2.87
C PHE A 8 10.23 -22.68 -1.99
N ARG A 9 9.88 -23.83 -2.58
CA ARG A 9 9.72 -25.10 -1.83
C ARG A 9 11.01 -25.53 -1.15
N HIS A 10 12.14 -25.44 -1.85
CA HIS A 10 13.45 -25.76 -1.27
C HIS A 10 13.84 -24.81 -0.13
N ILE A 11 13.59 -23.51 -0.28
CA ILE A 11 13.88 -22.56 0.79
C ILE A 11 13.00 -22.80 2.03
N LEU A 12 11.72 -23.08 1.83
CA LEU A 12 10.81 -23.44 2.93
C LEU A 12 11.28 -24.72 3.65
N LEU A 13 11.67 -25.75 2.89
CA LEU A 13 12.20 -27.00 3.43
C LEU A 13 13.52 -26.77 4.22
N PHE A 14 14.40 -25.89 3.72
CA PHE A 14 15.63 -25.52 4.41
C PHE A 14 15.35 -24.92 5.80
N TYR A 15 14.40 -23.99 5.91
CA TYR A 15 14.03 -23.39 7.19
C TYR A 15 13.30 -24.34 8.13
N TYR A 16 12.45 -25.22 7.60
CA TYR A 16 11.81 -26.26 8.37
C TYR A 16 12.83 -27.22 9.01
N ARG A 17 13.83 -27.67 8.23
CA ARG A 17 14.95 -28.51 8.73
C ARG A 17 15.80 -27.82 9.80
N LYS A 18 15.80 -26.48 9.85
CA LYS A 18 16.48 -25.68 10.88
C LYS A 18 15.62 -25.48 12.14
N GLY A 19 14.44 -26.10 12.23
CA GLY A 19 13.51 -25.97 13.36
C GLY A 19 12.77 -24.64 13.43
N LYS A 20 12.74 -23.86 12.34
CA LYS A 20 12.00 -22.60 12.30
C LYS A 20 10.53 -22.84 11.97
N ASN A 21 9.66 -22.06 12.59
CA ASN A 21 8.24 -22.08 12.24
C ASN A 21 7.97 -21.32 10.93
N ALA A 22 6.79 -21.53 10.35
CA ALA A 22 6.39 -20.92 9.08
C ALA A 22 6.43 -19.38 9.09
N VAL A 23 6.10 -18.76 10.23
CA VAL A 23 6.10 -17.30 10.39
C VAL A 23 7.53 -16.74 10.36
N GLN A 24 8.48 -17.41 11.02
CA GLN A 24 9.90 -17.05 11.01
C GLN A 24 10.53 -17.23 9.63
N ALA A 25 10.20 -18.33 8.95
CA ALA A 25 10.65 -18.59 7.58
C ALA A 25 10.13 -17.52 6.61
N ARG A 26 8.84 -17.18 6.71
CA ARG A 26 8.22 -16.08 5.94
C ARG A 26 8.94 -14.77 6.18
N LYS A 27 9.16 -14.38 7.44
CA LYS A 27 9.88 -13.13 7.78
C LYS A 27 11.27 -13.10 7.15
N LYS A 28 12.01 -14.21 7.18
CA LYS A 28 13.35 -14.30 6.57
C LYS A 28 13.33 -14.29 5.05
N LEU A 29 12.29 -14.86 4.44
CA LEU A 29 12.08 -14.77 3.00
C LEU A 29 11.80 -13.34 2.56
N THR A 30 10.90 -12.64 3.28
CA THR A 30 10.62 -11.21 3.05
C THR A 30 11.86 -10.33 3.26
N ASP A 31 12.70 -10.65 4.24
CA ASP A 31 13.97 -9.96 4.52
C ASP A 31 15.00 -10.11 3.37
N VAL A 32 15.08 -11.29 2.75
CA VAL A 32 16.09 -11.61 1.71
C VAL A 32 15.62 -11.25 0.31
N TYR A 33 14.35 -11.51 0.00
CA TYR A 33 13.78 -11.35 -1.34
C TYR A 33 12.90 -10.11 -1.48
N GLY A 34 12.61 -9.40 -0.39
CA GLY A 34 11.55 -8.40 -0.33
C GLY A 34 10.16 -9.04 -0.36
N GLU A 35 9.15 -8.36 0.17
CA GLU A 35 7.85 -8.42 -0.51
C GLU A 35 8.12 -7.81 -1.88
N GLY A 36 7.85 -8.54 -2.97
CA GLY A 36 8.19 -8.12 -4.35
C GLY A 36 7.54 -6.80 -4.82
N ARG A 37 6.99 -6.01 -3.90
CA ARG A 37 6.35 -4.72 -4.09
C ARG A 37 6.69 -3.85 -2.87
N PRO A 38 7.46 -2.76 -3.03
CA PRO A 38 7.78 -1.87 -1.92
C PRO A 38 6.51 -1.16 -1.43
N VAL A 39 6.02 -1.55 -0.25
CA VAL A 39 4.79 -1.01 0.36
C VAL A 39 4.83 0.52 0.51
N GLU A 40 6.01 1.08 0.82
CA GLU A 40 6.18 2.53 0.92
C GLU A 40 6.08 3.24 -0.44
N ALA A 41 6.59 2.62 -1.51
CA ALA A 41 6.46 3.17 -2.86
C ALA A 41 5.00 3.21 -3.32
N ASP A 42 4.20 2.20 -2.92
CA ASP A 42 2.77 2.18 -3.20
C ASP A 42 2.03 3.28 -2.45
N LYS A 43 2.36 3.50 -1.18
CA LYS A 43 1.74 4.54 -0.36
C LYS A 43 2.01 5.94 -0.94
N ASP A 44 3.23 6.22 -1.37
CA ASP A 44 3.59 7.49 -2.02
C ASP A 44 2.91 7.66 -3.38
N ALA A 45 2.82 6.59 -4.19
CA ALA A 45 2.13 6.61 -5.46
C ALA A 45 0.61 6.82 -5.31
N ILE A 46 -0.03 6.15 -4.34
CA ILE A 46 -1.45 6.34 -4.00
C ILE A 46 -1.68 7.80 -3.58
N LYS A 47 -0.81 8.33 -2.72
CA LYS A 47 -0.90 9.72 -2.26
C LYS A 47 -0.77 10.72 -3.41
N ALA A 48 0.18 10.54 -4.31
CA ALA A 48 0.37 11.40 -5.48
C ALA A 48 -0.86 11.41 -6.41
N LEU A 49 -1.52 10.26 -6.61
CA LEU A 49 -2.75 10.16 -7.41
C LEU A 49 -3.93 10.89 -6.77
N VAL A 50 -4.09 10.79 -5.44
CA VAL A 50 -5.14 11.51 -4.70
C VAL A 50 -4.87 13.01 -4.67
N ASP A 51 -3.61 13.42 -4.49
CA ASP A 51 -3.21 14.84 -4.51
C ASP A 51 -3.45 15.46 -5.90
N ALA A 52 -3.25 14.70 -6.98
CA ALA A 52 -3.55 15.14 -8.35
C ALA A 52 -5.04 15.16 -8.69
N ASN A 53 -5.82 14.20 -8.19
CA ASN A 53 -7.27 14.14 -8.39
C ASN A 53 -7.99 13.64 -7.14
N ARG A 54 -8.64 14.55 -6.40
CA ARG A 54 -9.35 14.22 -5.16
C ARG A 54 -10.61 13.37 -5.36
N GLN A 55 -11.13 13.29 -6.57
CA GLN A 55 -12.31 12.48 -6.94
C GLN A 55 -11.94 11.10 -7.49
N ILE A 56 -10.65 10.73 -7.46
CA ILE A 56 -10.23 9.42 -7.96
C ILE A 56 -10.82 8.30 -7.10
N THR A 57 -11.34 7.26 -7.76
CA THR A 57 -11.90 6.10 -7.06
C THR A 57 -10.79 5.14 -6.64
N THR A 58 -11.02 4.37 -5.58
CA THR A 58 -10.08 3.30 -5.17
C THR A 58 -9.86 2.29 -6.30
N HIS A 59 -10.89 2.02 -7.08
CA HIS A 59 -10.86 1.14 -8.25
C HIS A 59 -9.87 1.65 -9.32
N GLU A 60 -9.97 2.93 -9.68
CA GLU A 60 -9.08 3.55 -10.67
C GLU A 60 -7.61 3.55 -10.21
N ILE A 61 -7.36 3.81 -8.92
CA ILE A 61 -6.01 3.71 -8.33
C ILE A 61 -5.50 2.27 -8.41
N GLY A 62 -6.34 1.30 -8.04
CA GLY A 62 -5.99 -0.12 -8.06
C GLY A 62 -5.60 -0.61 -9.46
N LEU A 63 -6.34 -0.17 -10.49
CA LEU A 63 -6.01 -0.44 -11.88
C LEU A 63 -4.67 0.18 -12.29
N ARG A 64 -4.43 1.46 -11.98
CA ARG A 64 -3.20 2.17 -12.38
C ARG A 64 -1.95 1.61 -11.70
N LEU A 65 -2.06 1.27 -10.42
CA LEU A 65 -0.92 0.78 -9.64
C LEU A 65 -0.83 -0.74 -9.65
N ASN A 66 -1.78 -1.46 -10.26
CA ASN A 66 -1.93 -2.91 -10.18
C ASN A 66 -1.94 -3.41 -8.72
N VAL A 67 -2.71 -2.73 -7.88
CA VAL A 67 -2.88 -2.97 -6.43
C VAL A 67 -4.34 -3.32 -6.17
N SER A 68 -4.61 -4.19 -5.20
CA SER A 68 -5.99 -4.54 -4.86
C SER A 68 -6.73 -3.35 -4.22
N ASN A 69 -8.03 -3.21 -4.50
CA ASN A 69 -8.83 -2.09 -3.96
C ASN A 69 -8.83 -2.04 -2.42
N SER A 70 -8.79 -3.20 -1.76
CA SER A 70 -8.65 -3.29 -0.30
C SER A 70 -7.32 -2.71 0.18
N THR A 71 -6.22 -3.04 -0.50
CA THR A 71 -4.90 -2.50 -0.17
C THR A 71 -4.86 -0.98 -0.37
N VAL A 72 -5.45 -0.47 -1.45
CA VAL A 72 -5.58 0.98 -1.67
C VAL A 72 -6.36 1.65 -0.52
N TYR A 73 -7.51 1.08 -0.13
CA TYR A 73 -8.32 1.60 0.96
C TYR A 73 -7.57 1.62 2.29
N ASP A 74 -6.85 0.54 2.62
CA ASP A 74 -6.05 0.45 3.86
C ASP A 74 -4.93 1.49 3.87
N HIS A 75 -4.26 1.73 2.75
CA HIS A 75 -3.26 2.78 2.61
C HIS A 75 -3.85 4.18 2.78
N LEU A 76 -5.00 4.46 2.16
CA LEU A 76 -5.69 5.75 2.30
C LEU A 76 -6.13 5.99 3.74
N LYS A 77 -6.65 4.96 4.42
CA LYS A 77 -6.99 5.03 5.84
C LYS A 77 -5.75 5.25 6.71
N GLY A 78 -4.63 4.60 6.40
CA GLY A 78 -3.34 4.80 7.06
C GLY A 78 -2.71 6.19 6.82
N LEU A 79 -3.07 6.86 5.72
CA LEU A 79 -2.74 8.27 5.46
C LEU A 79 -3.68 9.25 6.20
N GLY A 80 -4.70 8.73 6.89
CA GLY A 80 -5.73 9.53 7.51
C GLY A 80 -6.63 10.21 6.49
N LEU A 81 -6.85 9.63 5.30
CA LEU A 81 -7.82 10.12 4.31
C LEU A 81 -9.16 9.38 4.46
N SER A 82 -10.26 10.10 4.26
CA SER A 82 -11.62 9.57 4.29
C SER A 82 -12.38 10.03 3.04
N SER A 83 -13.20 9.15 2.46
CA SER A 83 -14.07 9.52 1.34
C SER A 83 -15.37 10.11 1.88
N LYS A 84 -15.73 11.31 1.42
CA LYS A 84 -17.02 11.97 1.66
C LYS A 84 -17.57 12.47 0.34
N LEU A 85 -18.77 12.03 -0.05
CA LEU A 85 -19.41 12.41 -1.32
C LEU A 85 -18.46 12.23 -2.52
N ASP A 86 -17.78 11.09 -2.60
CA ASP A 86 -16.79 10.75 -3.64
C ASP A 86 -15.56 11.66 -3.72
N VAL A 87 -15.27 12.41 -2.64
CA VAL A 87 -14.07 13.24 -2.49
C VAL A 87 -13.22 12.74 -1.32
N TRP A 88 -11.93 12.53 -1.55
CA TRP A 88 -10.97 12.21 -0.50
C TRP A 88 -10.57 13.44 0.32
N VAL A 89 -10.84 13.39 1.62
CA VAL A 89 -10.57 14.47 2.57
C VAL A 89 -9.71 13.94 3.73
N PRO A 90 -8.61 14.62 4.09
CA PRO A 90 -7.86 14.32 5.31
C PRO A 90 -8.77 14.37 6.54
N HIS A 91 -8.84 13.26 7.24
CA HIS A 91 -9.48 13.10 8.53
C HIS A 91 -8.65 13.69 9.67
N VAL A 92 -7.31 13.71 9.54
CA VAL A 92 -6.39 14.34 10.50
C VAL A 92 -6.02 15.74 9.99
N LEU A 93 -6.44 16.77 10.73
CA LEU A 93 -5.95 18.13 10.58
C LEU A 93 -4.47 18.17 10.96
N ALA A 94 -3.59 17.78 10.03
CA ALA A 94 -2.17 18.12 10.16
C ALA A 94 -2.07 19.63 9.96
N GLU A 95 -1.78 20.36 11.03
CA GLU A 95 -1.72 21.83 11.16
C GLU A 95 -0.76 22.55 10.19
N ASN A 96 -0.17 21.87 9.19
CA ASN A 96 0.93 22.43 8.41
C ASN A 96 0.86 22.25 6.89
N ARG A 97 -0.35 22.24 6.31
CA ARG A 97 -0.55 22.42 4.85
C ARG A 97 -1.71 23.36 4.50
N PHE A 98 -1.89 24.43 5.26
CA PHE A 98 -2.83 25.50 4.92
C PHE A 98 -2.37 26.42 3.79
N SER A 99 -1.19 26.22 3.20
CA SER A 99 -0.67 27.14 2.18
C SER A 99 -1.14 26.86 0.74
N ASN A 100 -1.96 25.84 0.46
CA ASN A 100 -2.52 25.61 -0.89
C ASN A 100 -3.98 25.09 -0.93
N ILE A 101 -4.74 25.14 0.18
CA ILE A 101 -6.17 24.78 0.21
C ILE A 101 -7.06 26.05 0.31
N THR A 102 -6.51 27.22 -0.01
CA THR A 102 -7.17 28.52 0.21
C THR A 102 -8.34 28.83 -0.74
N LYS A 103 -8.99 27.84 -1.37
CA LYS A 103 -10.13 28.11 -2.27
C LYS A 103 -11.31 27.14 -2.28
N ILE A 104 -11.28 25.98 -1.61
CA ILE A 104 -12.36 25.00 -1.83
C ILE A 104 -12.83 24.42 -0.50
N ILE A 105 -13.73 25.19 0.14
CA ILE A 105 -14.91 24.83 0.94
C ILE A 105 -15.14 26.01 1.89
N CYS A 106 -15.60 27.12 1.32
CA CYS A 106 -16.38 28.16 2.00
C CYS A 106 -17.41 28.63 0.98
N PHE A 107 -18.50 27.87 0.89
CA PHE A 107 -19.86 28.33 0.65
C PHE A 107 -20.80 27.30 1.26
#